data_AF-A0A932LJQ6-F1
#
_entry.id   AF-A0A932LJQ6-F1
#
_cell.length_a   1.000
_cell.length_b   1.000
_cell.length_c   1.000
_cell.angle_alpha   90.00
_cell.angle_beta   90.00
_cell.angle_gamma   90.00
#
_symmetry.space_group_name_H-M   'P 1'
#
loop_
_entity.id
_entity.type
_entity.pdbx_description
1 polymer ?
#
loop_
_entity_poly.entity_id
_entity_poly.type
_entity_poly.pdbx_seq_one_letter_code
_entity_poly.pdbx_strand_id
1 'polypeptide(L)'
;MTRLSRCTWLLAFGILPLVPLCAQNPIRVQHVVVMGGGSAIEVEIQASGTVVPQCQVITGPDRIIVDFPGTVPAAELRTVNVNRGALKTIRAGLFSANPPVTRVVLDLSEPQTYQVFSVRNVVMLKVGTVKPSGAKMMNAALTSDSSAPAAEIQTAPAAPPKPPLEVTFENGLLRIHTERATLSQVLFEVQRQTGAEIAIPAGAESEEIAVELGPAPAREVLAALLNGSRYNFIFVGNNRGRTFQKAILSVR
;
A
#
# COMPACT_ATOMS: atom_id res chain seq x y z
N MET A 1 38.04 -82.79 9.99
CA MET A 1 37.06 -81.91 9.31
C MET A 1 35.85 -81.76 10.23
N THR A 2 35.66 -80.57 10.82
CA THR A 2 34.38 -79.89 11.20
C THR A 2 34.66 -78.89 12.33
N ARG A 3 34.78 -77.59 11.98
CA ARG A 3 34.70 -76.48 12.95
C ARG A 3 33.34 -75.82 12.79
N LEU A 4 32.59 -75.76 13.90
CA LEU A 4 31.33 -75.04 14.06
C LEU A 4 31.58 -73.53 13.91
N SER A 5 31.00 -72.91 12.87
CA SER A 5 30.90 -71.44 12.76
C SER A 5 29.69 -70.96 13.56
N ARG A 6 29.93 -70.14 14.59
CA ARG A 6 28.89 -69.50 15.39
C ARG A 6 28.38 -68.23 14.71
N CYS A 7 27.06 -68.19 14.51
CA CYS A 7 26.27 -67.02 14.17
C CYS A 7 26.57 -65.84 15.10
N THR A 8 26.85 -64.67 14.53
CA THR A 8 26.68 -63.38 15.22
C THR A 8 25.83 -62.51 14.31
N TRP A 9 24.54 -62.43 14.61
CA TRP A 9 23.62 -61.44 14.04
C TRP A 9 23.79 -60.15 14.85
N LEU A 10 24.38 -59.12 14.24
CA LEU A 10 24.35 -57.76 14.79
C LEU A 10 23.05 -57.09 14.31
N LEU A 11 22.03 -57.11 15.18
CA LEU A 11 20.84 -56.27 15.05
C LEU A 11 21.23 -54.82 15.37
N ALA A 12 21.53 -54.03 14.33
CA ALA A 12 21.62 -52.58 14.46
C ALA A 12 20.20 -51.99 14.53
N PHE A 13 19.67 -51.83 15.74
CA PHE A 13 18.49 -51.00 16.00
C PHE A 13 18.88 -49.53 15.78
N GLY A 14 18.67 -49.03 14.56
CA GLY A 14 18.80 -47.62 14.25
C GLY A 14 17.72 -46.83 14.99
N ILE A 15 18.11 -46.12 16.05
CA ILE A 15 17.27 -45.11 16.70
C ILE A 15 17.07 -43.97 15.69
N LEU A 16 15.88 -43.87 15.10
CA LEU A 16 15.48 -42.67 14.36
C LEU A 16 15.42 -41.50 15.37
N PRO A 17 16.14 -40.39 15.15
CA PRO A 17 15.96 -39.21 15.99
C PRO A 17 14.55 -38.67 15.78
N LEU A 18 13.77 -38.63 16.87
CA LEU A 18 12.49 -37.95 16.92
C LEU A 18 12.76 -36.44 16.78
N VAL A 19 12.71 -35.95 15.54
CA VAL A 19 12.87 -34.52 15.28
C VAL A 19 11.63 -33.83 15.87
N PRO A 20 11.77 -32.92 16.85
CA PRO A 20 10.63 -32.18 17.34
C PRO A 20 10.10 -31.34 16.17
N LEU A 21 8.85 -31.58 15.78
CA LEU A 21 8.13 -30.72 14.87
C LEU A 21 8.02 -29.37 15.58
N CYS A 22 8.96 -28.46 15.30
CA CYS A 22 8.93 -27.10 15.84
C CYS A 22 7.53 -26.56 15.59
N ALA A 23 6.81 -26.23 16.67
CA ALA A 23 5.55 -25.51 16.59
C ALA A 23 5.83 -24.20 15.86
N GLN A 24 5.56 -24.18 14.55
CA GLN A 24 5.61 -22.94 13.79
C GLN A 24 4.56 -22.03 14.40
N ASN A 25 4.99 -20.91 14.97
CA ASN A 25 4.04 -19.95 15.56
C ASN A 25 3.12 -19.49 14.42
N PRO A 26 1.81 -19.82 14.45
CA PRO A 26 0.94 -19.54 13.33
C PRO A 26 0.84 -18.03 13.14
N ILE A 27 0.76 -17.59 11.89
CA ILE A 27 0.54 -16.17 11.58
C ILE A 27 -0.78 -15.76 12.22
N ARG A 28 -0.78 -14.61 12.90
CA ARG A 28 -1.95 -14.12 13.64
C ARG A 28 -2.51 -12.86 13.02
N VAL A 29 -3.83 -12.74 12.95
CA VAL A 29 -4.47 -11.42 12.74
C VAL A 29 -4.54 -10.72 14.10
N GLN A 30 -3.84 -9.61 14.25
CA GLN A 30 -3.55 -8.93 15.53
C GLN A 30 -4.53 -7.79 15.81
N HIS A 31 -4.68 -6.87 14.86
CA HIS A 31 -5.46 -5.66 15.06
C HIS A 31 -6.34 -5.36 13.85
N VAL A 32 -7.53 -4.81 14.13
CA VAL A 32 -8.37 -4.18 13.11
C VAL A 32 -8.67 -2.76 13.57
N VAL A 33 -8.30 -1.79 12.76
CA VAL A 33 -8.50 -0.36 13.03
C VAL A 33 -9.34 0.24 11.92
N VAL A 34 -10.37 1.00 12.29
CA VAL A 34 -11.16 1.76 11.33
C VAL A 34 -10.67 3.19 11.29
N MET A 35 -10.31 3.64 10.11
CA MET A 35 -9.82 4.97 9.79
C MET A 35 -10.77 5.67 8.80
N GLY A 36 -10.72 7.00 8.79
CA GLY A 36 -11.53 7.83 7.90
C GLY A 36 -12.81 8.37 8.53
N GLY A 37 -13.25 9.52 8.04
CA GLY A 37 -14.47 10.23 8.44
C GLY A 37 -14.98 11.06 7.26
N GLY A 38 -16.03 10.56 6.59
CA GLY A 38 -16.56 11.12 5.35
C GLY A 38 -17.29 10.05 4.53
N SER A 39 -17.16 10.10 3.19
CA SER A 39 -17.81 9.19 2.25
C SER A 39 -17.13 7.82 2.09
N ALA A 40 -15.82 7.73 2.38
CA ALA A 40 -15.04 6.50 2.30
C ALA A 40 -14.54 6.07 3.67
N ILE A 41 -14.62 4.77 3.94
CA ILE A 41 -14.22 4.13 5.20
C ILE A 41 -13.00 3.27 4.91
N GLU A 42 -11.93 3.44 5.68
CA GLU A 42 -10.71 2.66 5.54
C GLU A 42 -10.59 1.71 6.73
N VAL A 43 -10.28 0.45 6.48
CA VAL A 43 -10.10 -0.57 7.51
C VAL A 43 -8.71 -1.17 7.35
N GLU A 44 -7.87 -0.97 8.35
CA GLU A 44 -6.56 -1.58 8.44
C GLU A 44 -6.63 -2.87 9.25
N ILE A 45 -6.07 -3.93 8.70
CA ILE A 45 -5.96 -5.24 9.34
C ILE A 45 -4.48 -5.62 9.40
N GLN A 46 -3.94 -5.71 10.62
CA GLN A 46 -2.56 -6.08 10.85
C GLN A 46 -2.45 -7.57 11.18
N ALA A 47 -1.56 -8.26 10.47
CA ALA A 47 -1.15 -9.63 10.75
C ALA A 47 0.28 -9.69 11.32
N SER A 48 0.66 -10.80 11.94
CA SER A 48 2.01 -11.02 12.46
C SER A 48 3.04 -11.43 11.39
N GLY A 49 2.58 -11.65 10.16
CA GLY A 49 3.37 -12.14 9.04
C GLY A 49 2.66 -11.86 7.71
N THR A 50 3.38 -12.02 6.61
CA THR A 50 2.84 -11.77 5.27
C THR A 50 1.74 -12.77 4.95
N VAL A 51 0.58 -12.27 4.51
CA VAL A 51 -0.58 -13.08 4.15
C VAL A 51 -1.32 -12.41 2.99
N VAL A 52 -1.78 -13.20 2.03
CA VAL A 52 -2.61 -12.73 0.93
C VAL A 52 -4.08 -12.97 1.30
N PRO A 53 -4.88 -11.92 1.51
CA PRO A 53 -6.29 -12.08 1.86
C PRO A 53 -7.13 -12.46 0.65
N GLN A 54 -8.25 -13.14 0.90
CA GLN A 54 -9.29 -13.41 -0.09
C GLN A 54 -10.53 -12.61 0.27
N CYS A 55 -11.03 -11.80 -0.66
CA CYS A 55 -12.15 -10.89 -0.39
C CYS A 55 -13.38 -11.28 -1.20
N GLN A 56 -14.55 -11.19 -0.56
CA GLN A 56 -15.83 -11.51 -1.19
C GLN A 56 -16.92 -10.58 -0.66
N VAL A 57 -17.88 -10.23 -1.52
CA VAL A 57 -19.10 -9.51 -1.11
C VAL A 57 -20.24 -10.51 -1.06
N ILE A 58 -21.05 -10.45 -0.02
CA ILE A 58 -22.32 -11.15 0.06
C ILE A 58 -23.44 -10.14 0.27
N THR A 59 -24.59 -10.43 -0.33
CA THR A 59 -25.82 -9.63 -0.20
C THR A 59 -26.85 -10.43 0.59
N GLY A 60 -27.69 -9.73 1.36
CA GLY A 60 -28.71 -10.34 2.22
C GLY A 60 -28.19 -10.99 3.52
N PRO A 61 -27.63 -10.24 4.48
CA PRO A 61 -27.38 -8.79 4.53
C PRO A 61 -26.06 -8.40 3.85
N ASP A 62 -25.90 -7.12 3.50
CA ASP A 62 -24.71 -6.62 2.80
C ASP A 62 -23.46 -6.73 3.70
N ARG A 63 -22.49 -7.52 3.25
CA ARG A 63 -21.23 -7.72 3.98
C ARG A 63 -20.05 -7.85 3.03
N ILE A 64 -18.92 -7.31 3.47
CA ILE A 64 -17.61 -7.61 2.87
C ILE A 64 -16.90 -8.59 3.81
N ILE A 65 -16.47 -9.71 3.26
CA ILE A 65 -15.73 -10.74 3.97
C ILE A 65 -14.29 -10.71 3.47
N VAL A 66 -13.35 -10.72 4.41
CA VAL A 66 -11.91 -10.79 4.17
C VAL A 66 -11.37 -12.01 4.92
N ASP A 67 -11.01 -13.04 4.15
CA ASP A 67 -10.45 -14.29 4.65
C ASP A 67 -8.93 -14.27 4.60
N PHE A 68 -8.29 -14.74 5.67
CA PHE A 68 -6.85 -14.82 5.84
C PHE A 68 -6.43 -16.28 6.00
N PRO A 69 -6.11 -16.99 4.90
CA PRO A 69 -5.70 -18.39 4.94
C PRO A 69 -4.38 -18.58 5.70
N GLY A 70 -4.26 -19.67 6.44
CA GLY A 70 -3.07 -20.00 7.21
C GLY A 70 -2.91 -19.17 8.49
N THR A 71 -3.96 -18.47 8.93
CA THR A 71 -3.88 -17.57 10.09
C THR A 71 -4.87 -17.91 11.19
N VAL A 72 -4.53 -17.53 12.42
CA VAL A 72 -5.42 -17.61 13.60
C VAL A 72 -5.68 -16.21 14.17
N PRO A 73 -6.85 -15.94 14.77
CA PRO A 73 -7.09 -14.64 15.40
C PRO A 73 -6.22 -14.48 16.66
N ALA A 74 -5.71 -13.28 16.92
CA ALA A 74 -5.10 -12.93 18.20
C ALA A 74 -6.17 -12.87 19.30
N ALA A 75 -5.78 -13.14 20.55
CA ALA A 75 -6.70 -13.16 21.69
C ALA A 75 -7.35 -11.79 21.97
N GLU A 76 -6.71 -10.72 21.53
CA GLU A 76 -7.16 -9.33 21.67
C GLU A 76 -8.09 -8.88 20.53
N LEU A 77 -8.24 -9.68 19.47
CA LEU A 77 -9.11 -9.38 18.34
C LEU A 77 -10.58 -9.53 18.78
N ARG A 78 -11.34 -8.45 18.74
CA ARG A 78 -12.76 -8.43 19.18
C ARG A 78 -13.65 -7.82 18.13
N THR A 79 -14.95 -8.08 18.26
CA THR A 79 -15.98 -7.38 17.50
C THR A 79 -15.97 -5.90 17.86
N VAL A 80 -15.98 -5.04 16.84
CA VAL A 80 -16.00 -3.58 16.97
C VAL A 80 -17.31 -3.05 16.39
N ASN A 81 -18.09 -2.34 17.21
CA ASN A 81 -19.22 -1.55 16.72
C ASN A 81 -18.70 -0.21 16.21
N VAL A 82 -18.88 0.06 14.92
CA VAL A 82 -18.31 1.23 14.25
C VAL A 82 -19.38 2.30 14.04
N ASN A 83 -20.55 1.90 13.52
CA ASN A 83 -21.68 2.77 13.19
C ASN A 83 -21.27 4.07 12.47
N ARG A 84 -20.41 3.96 11.45
CA ARG A 84 -19.88 5.10 10.69
C ARG A 84 -20.13 4.88 9.20
N GLY A 85 -20.78 5.84 8.54
CA GLY A 85 -21.17 5.72 7.13
C GLY A 85 -21.95 4.43 6.89
N ALA A 86 -21.54 3.66 5.89
CA ALA A 86 -22.15 2.37 5.57
C ALA A 86 -21.69 1.20 6.46
N LEU A 87 -20.67 1.37 7.32
CA LEU A 87 -20.11 0.29 8.14
C LEU A 87 -20.74 0.25 9.53
N LYS A 88 -21.47 -0.83 9.84
CA LYS A 88 -22.12 -1.06 11.15
C LYS A 88 -21.16 -1.67 12.14
N THR A 89 -20.62 -2.84 11.80
CA THR A 89 -19.86 -3.69 12.72
C THR A 89 -18.71 -4.37 11.98
N ILE A 90 -17.57 -4.54 12.65
CA ILE A 90 -16.51 -5.43 12.22
C ILE A 90 -16.46 -6.62 13.17
N ARG A 91 -16.51 -7.82 12.63
CA ARG A 91 -16.32 -9.07 13.37
C ARG A 91 -15.06 -9.73 12.87
N ALA A 92 -14.26 -10.29 13.76
CA ALA A 92 -13.13 -11.09 13.36
C ALA A 92 -13.07 -12.35 14.20
N GLY A 93 -12.75 -13.48 13.59
CA GLY A 93 -12.71 -14.76 14.29
C GLY A 93 -12.20 -15.90 13.43
N LEU A 94 -11.99 -17.05 14.07
CA LEU A 94 -11.61 -18.27 13.38
C LEU A 94 -12.82 -18.80 12.60
N PHE A 95 -12.67 -18.93 11.28
CA PHE A 95 -13.69 -19.49 10.41
C PHE A 95 -13.52 -21.00 10.19
N SER A 96 -12.27 -21.44 9.98
CA SER A 96 -11.90 -22.86 9.90
C SER A 96 -10.66 -23.10 10.75
N ALA A 97 -10.59 -24.23 11.43
CA ALA A 97 -9.42 -24.61 12.23
C ALA A 97 -8.40 -25.43 11.43
N ASN A 98 -8.83 -26.20 10.43
CA ASN A 98 -7.99 -27.13 9.66
C ASN A 98 -8.41 -27.17 8.17
N PRO A 99 -7.68 -26.48 7.26
CA PRO A 99 -6.59 -25.55 7.56
C PRO A 99 -7.10 -24.28 8.26
N PRO A 100 -6.25 -23.60 9.06
CA PRO A 100 -6.67 -22.42 9.82
C PRO A 100 -6.99 -21.25 8.88
N VAL A 101 -8.14 -20.62 9.08
CA VAL A 101 -8.56 -19.42 8.35
C VAL A 101 -9.19 -18.44 9.33
N THR A 102 -8.63 -17.23 9.41
CA THR A 102 -9.27 -16.13 10.14
C THR A 102 -10.14 -15.34 9.17
N ARG A 103 -11.40 -15.10 9.54
CA ARG A 103 -12.35 -14.33 8.75
C ARG A 103 -12.65 -13.01 9.45
N VAL A 104 -12.47 -11.91 8.72
CA VAL A 104 -12.92 -10.58 9.11
C VAL A 104 -14.16 -10.24 8.29
N VAL A 105 -15.27 -9.91 8.96
CA VAL A 105 -16.56 -9.59 8.34
C VAL A 105 -16.92 -8.14 8.67
N LEU A 106 -17.13 -7.35 7.63
CA LEU A 106 -17.64 -6.00 7.72
C LEU A 106 -19.15 -6.05 7.44
N ASP A 107 -19.97 -5.84 8.46
CA ASP A 107 -21.42 -5.71 8.34
C ASP A 107 -21.76 -4.31 7.83
N LEU A 108 -22.42 -4.22 6.67
CA LEU A 108 -22.77 -2.95 6.04
C LEU A 108 -24.27 -2.62 6.20
N SER A 109 -24.61 -1.33 6.11
CA SER A 109 -26.00 -0.85 6.06
C SER A 109 -26.58 -0.83 4.65
N GLU A 110 -25.72 -0.75 3.65
CA GLU A 110 -26.05 -0.65 2.23
C GLU A 110 -24.92 -1.28 1.39
N PRO A 111 -25.18 -1.67 0.13
CA PRO A 111 -24.16 -2.23 -0.74
C PRO A 111 -23.04 -1.22 -1.00
N GLN A 112 -21.79 -1.65 -0.79
CA GLN A 112 -20.60 -0.83 -1.02
C GLN A 112 -19.60 -1.56 -1.89
N THR A 113 -18.86 -0.81 -2.70
CA THR A 113 -17.69 -1.33 -3.40
C THR A 113 -16.46 -1.23 -2.50
N TYR A 114 -15.45 -2.04 -2.80
CA TYR A 114 -14.22 -2.05 -2.00
C TYR A 114 -12.97 -2.19 -2.85
N GLN A 115 -11.85 -1.73 -2.30
CA GLN A 115 -10.50 -1.94 -2.84
C GLN A 115 -9.61 -2.49 -1.72
N VAL A 116 -8.79 -3.49 -2.04
CA VAL A 116 -7.88 -4.14 -1.09
C VAL A 116 -6.45 -3.87 -1.53
N PHE A 117 -5.63 -3.45 -0.58
CA PHE A 117 -4.19 -3.29 -0.76
C PHE A 117 -3.49 -4.09 0.33
N SER A 118 -2.59 -4.98 -0.06
CA SER A 118 -1.79 -5.77 0.89
C SER A 118 -0.33 -5.35 0.79
N VAL A 119 0.27 -4.97 1.92
CA VAL A 119 1.69 -4.60 2.02
C VAL A 119 2.30 -5.39 3.17
N ARG A 120 3.11 -6.40 2.83
CA ARG A 120 3.69 -7.35 3.81
C ARG A 120 2.60 -7.98 4.68
N ASN A 121 2.55 -7.58 5.95
CA ASN A 121 1.66 -8.10 6.97
C ASN A 121 0.49 -7.15 7.28
N VAL A 122 0.30 -6.07 6.53
CA VAL A 122 -0.81 -5.13 6.68
C VAL A 122 -1.72 -5.21 5.46
N VAL A 123 -3.02 -5.34 5.70
CA VAL A 123 -4.08 -5.32 4.69
C VAL A 123 -4.95 -4.09 4.91
N MET A 124 -5.06 -3.25 3.89
CA MET A 124 -5.90 -2.06 3.87
C MET A 124 -7.12 -2.31 2.99
N LEU A 125 -8.30 -2.13 3.55
CA LEU A 125 -9.58 -2.24 2.85
C LEU A 125 -10.22 -0.85 2.78
N LYS A 126 -10.32 -0.28 1.58
CA LYS A 126 -11.11 0.94 1.34
C LYS A 126 -12.51 0.55 0.93
N VAL A 127 -13.51 1.04 1.64
CA VAL A 127 -14.93 0.79 1.41
C VAL A 127 -15.60 2.11 1.05
N GLY A 128 -16.28 2.17 -0.08
CA GLY A 128 -16.98 3.38 -0.54
C GLY A 128 -17.78 3.14 -1.81
N THR A 129 -18.56 4.13 -2.23
CA THR A 129 -19.39 4.06 -3.42
C THR A 129 -18.62 4.56 -4.65
N VAL A 130 -18.28 3.69 -5.61
CA VAL A 130 -18.11 4.16 -7.00
C VAL A 130 -19.48 4.23 -7.66
N LYS A 131 -19.93 5.44 -8.00
CA LYS A 131 -21.05 5.63 -8.92
C LYS A 131 -20.65 5.01 -10.27
N PRO A 132 -21.40 4.06 -10.84
CA PRO A 132 -21.04 3.47 -12.12
C PRO A 132 -21.19 4.53 -13.20
N SER A 133 -20.09 5.13 -13.65
CA SER A 133 -20.09 6.06 -14.78
C SER A 133 -20.07 5.25 -16.07
N GLY A 134 -21.27 4.98 -16.61
CA GLY A 134 -21.43 4.52 -17.98
C GLY A 134 -21.24 5.65 -19.00
N ALA A 135 -20.74 5.26 -20.19
CA ALA A 135 -20.59 6.02 -21.44
C ALA A 135 -19.47 7.08 -21.46
N LYS A 136 -18.63 7.26 -22.49
CA LYS A 136 -18.77 6.94 -23.92
C LYS A 136 -17.37 6.97 -24.57
N MET A 137 -16.97 5.87 -25.23
CA MET A 137 -15.90 5.88 -26.23
C MET A 137 -16.45 6.48 -27.53
N MET A 138 -15.71 7.37 -28.18
CA MET A 138 -15.67 7.50 -29.66
C MET A 138 -14.46 8.38 -30.08
N ASN A 139 -13.71 7.86 -31.04
CA ASN A 139 -12.51 8.40 -31.72
C ASN A 139 -12.71 9.74 -32.46
N ALA A 140 -11.59 10.46 -32.64
CA ALA A 140 -11.07 11.10 -33.88
C ALA A 140 -10.27 12.36 -33.49
N ALA A 141 -8.95 12.47 -33.68
CA ALA A 141 -8.14 12.50 -34.91
C ALA A 141 -7.44 13.88 -35.00
N LEU A 142 -6.11 13.82 -34.94
CA LEU A 142 -5.06 14.70 -35.49
C LEU A 142 -5.49 16.00 -36.19
N THR A 143 -4.87 17.12 -35.79
CA THR A 143 -4.15 18.06 -36.68
C THR A 143 -3.52 19.18 -35.85
N SER A 144 -2.20 19.33 -35.93
CA SER A 144 -1.50 20.53 -35.48
C SER A 144 -0.42 20.85 -36.52
N ASP A 145 -0.83 21.61 -37.53
CA ASP A 145 0.05 22.42 -38.36
C ASP A 145 0.01 23.85 -37.81
N SER A 146 1.16 24.41 -37.41
CA SER A 146 1.57 25.74 -37.86
C SER A 146 2.99 26.05 -37.40
N SER A 147 3.81 26.45 -38.36
CA SER A 147 5.22 26.80 -38.25
C SER A 147 5.48 28.16 -37.58
N ALA A 148 6.65 28.23 -36.92
CA ALA A 148 7.46 29.38 -36.48
C ALA A 148 7.61 30.53 -37.54
N PRO A 149 8.24 31.72 -37.29
CA PRO A 149 9.33 31.95 -36.33
C PRO A 149 9.58 33.36 -35.71
N ALA A 150 10.54 33.36 -34.77
CA ALA A 150 11.60 34.34 -34.47
C ALA A 150 11.27 35.76 -33.95
N ALA A 151 11.66 35.99 -32.69
CA ALA A 151 12.37 37.20 -32.28
C ALA A 151 13.57 36.79 -31.40
N GLU A 152 14.78 36.95 -31.93
CA GLU A 152 16.05 36.86 -31.21
C GLU A 152 16.48 38.26 -30.73
N ILE A 153 16.84 38.43 -29.44
CA ILE A 153 17.87 39.37 -28.93
C ILE A 153 18.42 38.78 -27.60
N GLN A 154 19.56 38.08 -27.62
CA GLN A 154 20.92 38.49 -27.17
C GLN A 154 21.08 38.81 -25.67
N THR A 155 21.58 37.84 -24.88
CA THR A 155 22.97 37.68 -24.34
C THR A 155 23.30 38.42 -23.03
N ALA A 156 22.97 37.76 -21.92
CA ALA A 156 23.85 37.68 -20.75
C ALA A 156 24.49 36.28 -20.76
N PRO A 157 25.66 36.02 -20.12
CA PRO A 157 26.11 34.66 -19.89
C PRO A 157 25.09 34.00 -18.96
N ALA A 158 24.10 33.34 -19.56
CA ALA A 158 23.10 32.60 -18.83
C ALA A 158 23.87 31.52 -18.07
N ALA A 159 23.77 31.58 -16.75
CA ALA A 159 23.98 30.43 -15.90
C ALA A 159 23.39 29.18 -16.58
N PRO A 160 24.01 28.00 -16.43
CA PRO A 160 23.49 26.77 -17.03
C PRO A 160 21.97 26.74 -16.81
N PRO A 161 21.17 26.50 -17.87
CA PRO A 161 19.72 26.63 -17.81
C PRO A 161 19.25 25.90 -16.56
N LYS A 162 18.74 26.66 -15.57
CA LYS A 162 18.23 26.06 -14.35
C LYS A 162 17.19 25.05 -14.80
N PRO A 163 17.34 23.77 -14.44
CA PRO A 163 16.38 22.78 -14.87
C PRO A 163 14.99 23.24 -14.40
N PRO A 164 13.95 23.16 -15.25
CA PRO A 164 12.59 23.61 -14.92
C PRO A 164 11.96 22.85 -13.73
N LEU A 165 12.67 21.82 -13.26
CA LEU A 165 12.45 21.05 -12.06
C LEU A 165 13.80 20.83 -11.39
N GLU A 166 14.02 21.51 -10.27
CA GLU A 166 15.19 21.31 -9.42
C GLU A 166 14.73 20.70 -8.09
N VAL A 167 14.98 19.41 -7.92
CA VAL A 167 14.83 18.72 -6.64
C VAL A 167 16.24 18.58 -6.06
N THR A 168 16.43 18.85 -4.79
CA THR A 168 17.69 18.61 -4.09
C THR A 168 17.41 17.98 -2.73
N PHE A 169 18.10 16.88 -2.42
CA PHE A 169 18.00 16.20 -1.14
C PHE A 169 19.38 16.09 -0.50
N GLU A 170 19.67 16.99 0.44
CA GLU A 170 20.97 17.08 1.11
C GLU A 170 20.77 17.13 2.63
N ASN A 171 21.59 16.39 3.37
CA ASN A 171 21.54 16.35 4.84
C ASN A 171 20.16 16.00 5.44
N GLY A 172 19.32 15.27 4.69
CA GLY A 172 17.94 14.93 5.10
C GLY A 172 16.91 16.03 4.83
N LEU A 173 17.31 17.14 4.22
CA LEU A 173 16.45 18.25 3.84
C LEU A 173 16.19 18.19 2.33
N LEU A 174 14.91 18.25 1.97
CA LEU A 174 14.43 18.29 0.60
C LEU A 174 14.13 19.75 0.22
N ARG A 175 14.57 20.17 -0.96
CA ARG A 175 14.13 21.41 -1.62
C ARG A 175 13.60 21.04 -3.01
N ILE A 176 12.46 21.62 -3.37
CA ILE A 176 11.80 21.44 -4.67
C ILE A 176 11.54 22.83 -5.22
N HIS A 177 12.10 23.13 -6.38
CA HIS A 177 11.78 24.32 -7.16
C HIS A 177 11.28 23.87 -8.52
N THR A 178 10.04 24.22 -8.86
CA THR A 178 9.48 23.91 -10.16
C THR A 178 8.58 25.03 -10.67
N GLU A 179 8.72 25.38 -11.95
CA GLU A 179 7.93 26.44 -12.59
C GLU A 179 6.79 25.87 -13.45
N ARG A 180 7.01 24.71 -14.09
CA ARG A 180 6.03 23.96 -14.90
C ARG A 180 6.44 22.48 -15.00
N ALA A 181 6.30 21.72 -13.92
CA ALA A 181 6.47 20.27 -13.96
C ALA A 181 5.18 19.55 -13.59
N THR A 182 5.04 18.32 -14.08
CA THR A 182 3.92 17.47 -13.67
C THR A 182 4.17 16.93 -12.26
N LEU A 183 3.11 16.68 -11.49
CA LEU A 183 3.22 16.06 -10.17
C LEU A 183 3.94 14.71 -10.27
N SER A 184 3.68 13.93 -11.32
CA SER A 184 4.39 12.67 -11.57
C SER A 184 5.91 12.85 -11.72
N GLN A 185 6.37 13.90 -12.41
CA GLN A 185 7.80 14.20 -12.57
C GLN A 185 8.43 14.59 -11.23
N VAL A 186 7.76 15.45 -10.46
CA VAL A 186 8.22 15.84 -9.12
C VAL A 186 8.33 14.61 -8.21
N LEU A 187 7.30 13.76 -8.16
CA LEU A 187 7.32 12.55 -7.34
C LEU A 187 8.38 11.54 -7.76
N PHE A 188 8.60 11.38 -9.06
CA PHE A 188 9.65 10.53 -9.60
C PHE A 188 11.05 11.04 -9.20
N GLU A 189 11.29 12.35 -9.28
CA GLU A 189 12.56 12.94 -8.87
C GLU A 189 12.78 12.84 -7.36
N VAL A 190 11.75 13.07 -6.55
CA VAL A 190 11.85 12.89 -5.10
C VAL A 190 12.13 11.43 -4.76
N GLN A 191 11.48 10.47 -5.41
CA GLN A 191 11.79 9.03 -5.26
C GLN A 191 13.25 8.74 -5.61
N ARG A 192 13.76 9.29 -6.72
CA ARG A 192 15.14 9.07 -7.16
C ARG A 192 16.17 9.62 -6.17
N GLN A 193 15.91 10.78 -5.57
CA GLN A 193 16.85 11.42 -4.64
C GLN A 193 16.77 10.90 -3.21
N THR A 194 15.56 10.60 -2.74
CA THR A 194 15.35 10.10 -1.37
C THR A 194 15.48 8.58 -1.27
N GLY A 195 15.41 7.86 -2.39
CA GLY A 195 15.40 6.39 -2.42
C GLY A 195 14.10 5.77 -1.90
N ALA A 196 13.07 6.57 -1.64
CA ALA A 196 11.78 6.11 -1.13
C ALA A 196 10.94 5.50 -2.25
N GLU A 197 10.14 4.48 -1.93
CA GLU A 197 9.19 3.92 -2.89
C GLU A 197 7.95 4.82 -2.96
N ILE A 198 7.71 5.50 -4.08
CA ILE A 198 6.54 6.36 -4.23
C ILE A 198 5.61 5.74 -5.28
N ALA A 199 4.39 5.37 -4.87
CA ALA A 199 3.39 4.88 -5.80
C ALA A 199 2.74 6.08 -6.52
N ILE A 200 3.17 6.33 -7.76
CA ILE A 200 2.66 7.41 -8.60
C ILE A 200 1.28 7.00 -9.15
N PRO A 201 0.21 7.74 -8.87
CA PRO A 201 -1.14 7.40 -9.31
C PRO A 201 -1.34 7.84 -10.77
N ALA A 202 -2.19 7.12 -11.49
CA ALA A 202 -2.64 7.54 -12.81
C ALA A 202 -3.35 8.90 -12.73
N GLY A 203 -3.03 9.80 -13.67
CA GLY A 203 -3.50 11.18 -13.71
C GLY A 203 -2.55 12.20 -13.09
N ALA A 204 -1.52 11.79 -12.33
CA ALA A 204 -0.51 12.72 -11.78
C ALA A 204 0.37 13.32 -12.89
N GLU A 205 0.40 12.70 -14.06
CA GLU A 205 1.00 13.21 -15.29
C GLU A 205 0.26 14.40 -15.91
N SER A 206 -1.01 14.59 -15.56
CA SER A 206 -1.84 15.70 -16.08
C SER A 206 -1.93 16.87 -15.11
N GLU A 207 -1.40 16.74 -13.89
CA GLU A 207 -1.41 17.79 -12.87
C GLU A 207 -0.10 18.58 -12.95
N GLU A 208 -0.14 19.78 -13.53
CA GLU A 208 0.98 20.71 -13.56
C GLU A 208 1.05 21.54 -12.27
N ILE A 209 2.23 21.65 -11.70
CA ILE A 209 2.47 22.33 -10.44
C ILE A 209 3.64 23.31 -10.61
N ALA A 210 3.45 24.52 -10.07
CA ALA A 210 4.47 25.57 -9.96
C ALA A 210 4.64 25.95 -8.49
N VAL A 211 5.67 25.41 -7.83
CA VAL A 211 5.90 25.63 -6.39
C VAL A 211 7.39 25.69 -6.07
N GLU A 212 7.70 26.47 -5.04
CA GLU A 212 9.00 26.48 -4.36
C GLU A 212 8.78 26.03 -2.92
N LEU A 213 9.40 24.91 -2.55
CA LEU A 213 9.26 24.26 -1.24
C LEU A 213 10.64 23.91 -0.68
N GLY A 214 10.80 24.09 0.63
CA GLY A 214 12.01 23.74 1.36
C GLY A 214 13.04 24.87 1.49
N PRO A 215 14.19 24.61 2.13
CA PRO A 215 14.70 23.31 2.56
C PRO A 215 14.04 22.86 3.87
N ALA A 216 13.35 21.71 3.85
CA ALA A 216 12.67 21.14 5.01
C ALA A 216 12.71 19.60 4.95
N PRO A 217 12.38 18.87 6.03
CA PRO A 217 12.37 17.41 6.01
C PRO A 217 11.51 16.85 4.86
N ALA A 218 11.97 15.80 4.17
CA ALA A 218 11.30 15.26 2.98
C ALA A 218 9.80 14.99 3.18
N ARG A 219 9.42 14.50 4.37
CA ARG A 219 8.02 14.28 4.75
C ARG A 219 7.20 15.57 4.75
N GLU A 220 7.74 16.66 5.30
CA GLU A 220 7.04 17.94 5.39
C GLU A 220 6.91 18.59 4.02
N VAL A 221 7.96 18.53 3.21
CA VAL A 221 7.95 19.04 1.83
C VAL A 221 6.97 18.27 0.97
N LEU A 222 6.95 16.93 1.06
CA LEU A 222 5.95 16.11 0.36
C LEU A 222 4.54 16.36 0.89
N ALA A 223 4.37 16.53 2.20
CA ALA A 223 3.07 16.88 2.78
C ALA A 223 2.57 18.21 2.24
N ALA A 224 3.44 19.23 2.14
CA ALA A 224 3.13 20.54 1.61
C ALA A 224 2.83 20.50 0.11
N LEU A 225 3.62 19.76 -0.67
CA LEU A 225 3.40 19.55 -2.10
C LEU A 225 2.04 18.89 -2.39
N LEU A 226 1.67 17.88 -1.60
CA LEU A 226 0.44 17.13 -1.80
C LEU A 226 -0.77 17.79 -1.11
N ASN A 227 -0.54 18.78 -0.24
CA ASN A 227 -1.60 19.58 0.36
C ASN A 227 -2.20 20.50 -0.70
N GLY A 228 -3.49 20.33 -0.98
CA GLY A 228 -4.17 21.03 -2.07
C GLY A 228 -4.19 20.27 -3.39
N SER A 229 -3.40 19.20 -3.54
CA SER A 229 -3.57 18.26 -4.66
C SER A 229 -4.88 17.49 -4.52
N ARG A 230 -5.39 16.94 -5.63
CA ARG A 230 -6.56 16.04 -5.61
C ARG A 230 -6.23 14.64 -5.11
N TYR A 231 -5.04 14.40 -4.59
CA TYR A 231 -4.61 13.10 -4.12
C TYR A 231 -4.63 13.03 -2.60
N ASN A 232 -5.17 11.93 -2.07
CA ASN A 232 -4.91 11.49 -0.71
C ASN A 232 -3.53 10.83 -0.67
N PHE A 233 -2.77 11.07 0.40
CA PHE A 233 -1.42 10.57 0.53
C PHE A 233 -1.17 9.97 1.91
N ILE A 234 -0.44 8.86 1.94
CA ILE A 234 0.02 8.21 3.16
C ILE A 234 1.55 8.13 3.11
N PHE A 235 2.20 8.63 4.14
CA PHE A 235 3.64 8.49 4.32
C PHE A 235 3.95 7.35 5.29
N VAL A 236 4.74 6.40 4.83
CA VAL A 236 5.24 5.28 5.63
C VAL A 236 6.71 5.55 5.98
N GLY A 237 7.01 5.54 7.28
CA GLY A 237 8.36 5.67 7.82
C GLY A 237 8.74 4.48 8.69
N ASN A 238 10.04 4.20 8.83
CA ASN A 238 10.59 3.21 9.77
C ASN A 238 10.77 3.84 11.17
N ASN A 239 10.67 3.01 12.21
CA ASN A 239 10.69 3.30 13.65
C ASN A 239 11.98 3.92 14.22
N ARG A 240 12.71 4.73 13.45
CA ARG A 240 13.67 5.70 13.96
C ARG A 240 13.38 7.15 13.52
N GLY A 241 12.20 7.42 12.95
CA GLY A 241 11.65 8.78 12.76
C GLY A 241 12.44 9.73 11.85
N ARG A 242 13.55 9.28 11.24
CA ARG A 242 14.46 10.14 10.45
C ARG A 242 14.46 9.86 8.95
N THR A 243 13.82 8.78 8.47
CA THR A 243 13.85 8.42 7.05
C THR A 243 12.45 8.21 6.48
N PHE A 244 12.15 9.01 5.46
CA PHE A 244 11.00 8.82 4.58
C PHE A 244 11.26 7.58 3.71
N GLN A 245 10.40 6.56 3.78
CA GLN A 245 10.63 5.28 3.08
C GLN A 245 9.62 5.02 1.96
N LYS A 246 8.37 5.42 2.13
CA LYS A 246 7.35 5.18 1.11
C LYS A 246 6.22 6.20 1.17
N ALA A 247 5.71 6.61 0.00
CA ALA A 247 4.48 7.37 -0.12
C ALA A 247 3.50 6.63 -1.03
N ILE A 248 2.24 6.55 -0.60
CA ILE A 248 1.16 6.02 -1.44
C ILE A 248 0.20 7.17 -1.71
N LEU A 249 -0.02 7.45 -2.99
CA LEU A 249 -0.99 8.43 -3.44
C LEU A 249 -2.21 7.75 -4.05
N SER A 250 -3.39 8.30 -3.80
CA SER A 250 -4.65 7.84 -4.36
C SER A 250 -5.53 9.03 -4.70
N VAL A 251 -6.33 8.94 -5.75
CA VAL A 251 -7.26 10.02 -6.15
C VAL A 251 -8.30 10.22 -5.02
N ARG A 252 -8.67 11.48 -4.73
CA ARG A 252 -9.77 11.82 -3.82
C ARG A 252 -11.13 11.43 -4.36
#